data_AF-A0A376YE78-F1
#
_entry.id   AF-A0A376YE78-F1
#
_cell.length_a   1.000
_cell.length_b   1.000
_cell.length_c   1.000
_cell.angle_alpha   90.00
_cell.angle_beta   90.00
_cell.angle_gamma   90.00
#
_symmetry.space_group_name_H-M   'P 1'
#
loop_
_entity.id
_entity.type
_entity.pdbx_description
1 polymer ?
#
loop_
_entity_poly.entity_id
_entity_poly.type
_entity_poly.pdbx_seq_one_letter_code
_entity_poly.pdbx_strand_id
1 'polypeptide(L)'
;MVKLSSFDEHTGRTMQGRRWSDGLHQAVEAKEGVQIQNENQTLASITFQNYFRLYEKLAGMTGTADTEAFEFSSIYKLDTVVVPTNRPMIRKDLPDLVYMTEAEKNSGDH
;
A
#
# COMPACT_ATOMS: atom_id res chain seq x y z
N MET A 1 -4.43 -8.40 -35.06
CA MET A 1 -5.47 -8.47 -34.02
C MET A 1 -5.61 -7.07 -33.43
N VAL A 2 -6.75 -6.40 -33.61
CA VAL A 2 -6.98 -5.02 -33.14
C VAL A 2 -7.36 -5.08 -31.65
N LYS A 3 -6.76 -4.22 -30.82
CA LYS A 3 -7.03 -4.14 -29.37
C LYS A 3 -7.48 -2.73 -29.01
N LEU A 4 -8.68 -2.61 -28.43
CA LEU A 4 -9.20 -1.34 -27.92
C LEU A 4 -8.28 -0.84 -26.80
N SER A 5 -7.90 0.44 -26.85
CA SER A 5 -7.04 1.05 -25.84
C SER A 5 -7.62 2.40 -25.41
N SER A 6 -7.69 2.63 -24.10
CA SER A 6 -8.08 3.94 -23.57
C SER A 6 -6.98 4.97 -23.84
N PHE A 7 -7.38 6.22 -24.06
CA PHE A 7 -6.48 7.35 -24.21
C PHE A 7 -6.72 8.36 -23.10
N ASP A 8 -5.65 8.98 -22.63
CA ASP A 8 -5.71 10.10 -21.72
C ASP A 8 -6.07 11.38 -22.49
N GLU A 9 -7.09 12.09 -22.02
CA GLU A 9 -7.63 13.29 -22.69
C GLU A 9 -6.67 14.48 -22.69
N HIS A 10 -5.80 14.59 -21.68
CA HIS A 10 -4.90 15.74 -21.51
C HIS A 10 -3.57 15.55 -22.24
N THR A 11 -3.11 14.31 -22.37
CA THR A 11 -1.79 13.97 -22.92
C THR A 11 -1.86 13.27 -24.27
N GLY A 12 -3.03 12.77 -24.68
CA GLY A 12 -3.22 12.00 -25.92
C GLY A 12 -2.45 10.68 -25.94
N ARG A 13 -1.93 10.22 -24.79
CA ARG A 13 -1.15 8.99 -24.69
C ARG A 13 -2.07 7.79 -24.47
N THR A 14 -1.71 6.69 -25.12
CA THR A 14 -2.39 5.41 -24.92
C THR A 14 -2.14 4.90 -23.49
N MET A 15 -3.21 4.64 -22.75
CA MET A 15 -3.16 4.02 -21.44
C MET A 15 -3.31 2.51 -21.57
N GLN A 16 -2.23 1.86 -22.04
CA GLN A 16 -2.25 0.42 -22.27
C GLN A 16 -2.49 -0.33 -20.95
N GLY A 17 -3.57 -1.12 -20.90
CA GLY A 17 -3.96 -1.89 -19.70
C GLY A 17 -5.01 -1.24 -18.81
N ARG A 18 -5.40 0.02 -19.04
CA ARG A 18 -6.55 0.63 -18.38
C ARG A 18 -7.85 0.12 -19.03
N ARG A 19 -8.75 -0.45 -18.23
CA ARG A 19 -10.10 -0.85 -18.66
C ARG A 19 -11.14 -0.04 -17.88
N TRP A 20 -12.28 0.22 -18.50
CA TRP A 20 -13.43 0.78 -17.79
C TRP A 20 -14.13 -0.33 -17.01
N SER A 21 -14.43 -0.08 -15.73
CA SER A 21 -15.07 -1.03 -14.82
C SER A 21 -16.53 -1.33 -15.20
N ASP A 22 -17.15 -2.24 -14.45
CA ASP A 22 -18.59 -2.57 -14.50
C ASP A 22 -19.09 -3.03 -15.88
N GLY A 23 -18.22 -3.72 -16.64
CA GLY A 23 -18.60 -4.25 -17.95
C GLY A 23 -18.57 -3.22 -19.08
N LEU A 24 -18.25 -1.95 -18.80
CA LEU A 24 -18.32 -0.89 -19.80
C LEU A 24 -17.29 -1.10 -20.92
N HIS A 25 -16.11 -1.60 -20.59
CA HIS A 25 -15.08 -1.88 -21.58
C HIS A 25 -15.49 -3.01 -22.53
N GLN A 26 -16.13 -4.06 -22.01
CA GLN A 26 -16.69 -5.16 -22.78
C GLN A 26 -17.84 -4.69 -23.67
N ALA A 27 -18.68 -3.77 -23.17
CA ALA A 27 -19.76 -3.19 -23.97
C ALA A 27 -19.22 -2.40 -25.18
N VAL A 28 -18.12 -1.66 -24.99
CA VAL A 28 -17.45 -0.95 -26.10
C VAL A 28 -16.74 -1.93 -27.04
N GLU A 29 -16.03 -2.94 -26.52
CA GLU A 29 -15.44 -4.02 -27.33
C GLU A 29 -16.50 -4.70 -28.20
N ALA A 30 -17.67 -5.01 -27.64
CA ALA A 30 -18.81 -5.61 -28.35
C ALA A 30 -19.39 -4.68 -29.42
N LYS A 31 -19.54 -3.38 -29.11
CA LYS A 31 -20.02 -2.36 -30.05
C LYS A 31 -19.10 -2.21 -31.26
N GLU A 32 -17.79 -2.22 -31.03
CA GLU A 32 -16.76 -2.04 -32.07
C GLU A 32 -16.40 -3.37 -32.78
N GLY A 33 -17.07 -4.47 -32.45
CA GLY A 33 -16.84 -5.78 -33.06
C GLY A 33 -15.46 -6.38 -32.75
N VAL A 34 -14.82 -5.95 -31.67
CA VAL A 34 -13.51 -6.42 -31.22
C VAL A 34 -13.69 -7.65 -30.32
N GLN A 35 -12.70 -8.54 -30.32
CA GLN A 35 -12.72 -9.71 -29.41
C GLN A 35 -12.77 -9.25 -27.95
N ILE A 36 -13.84 -9.65 -27.26
CA ILE A 36 -14.05 -9.37 -25.84
C ILE A 36 -13.01 -10.16 -25.04
N GLN A 37 -12.16 -9.46 -24.28
CA GLN A 37 -11.21 -10.12 -23.38
C GLN A 37 -11.87 -10.36 -22.02
N ASN A 38 -11.84 -11.60 -21.53
CA ASN A 38 -12.29 -11.92 -20.17
C ASN A 38 -11.55 -11.08 -19.13
N GLU A 39 -12.28 -10.59 -18.14
CA GLU A 39 -11.67 -9.97 -16.97
C GLU A 39 -11.11 -11.04 -16.04
N ASN A 40 -9.91 -10.80 -15.51
CA ASN A 40 -9.44 -11.54 -14.35
C ASN A 40 -10.26 -11.08 -13.14
N GLN A 41 -11.21 -11.91 -12.72
CA GLN A 41 -12.00 -11.65 -11.53
C GLN A 41 -11.25 -12.10 -10.28
N THR A 42 -11.22 -11.26 -9.26
CA THR A 42 -10.73 -11.68 -7.94
C THR A 42 -11.77 -12.63 -7.32
N LEU A 43 -11.43 -13.92 -7.21
CA LEU A 43 -12.34 -14.95 -6.70
C LEU A 43 -12.50 -14.91 -5.18
N ALA A 44 -11.44 -14.52 -4.47
CA ALA A 44 -11.42 -14.42 -3.02
C ALA A 44 -10.48 -13.29 -2.58
N SER A 45 -10.86 -12.60 -1.52
CA SER A 45 -10.05 -11.58 -0.88
C SER A 45 -10.25 -11.62 0.63
N ILE A 46 -9.20 -11.31 1.37
CA ILE A 46 -9.25 -11.11 2.81
C ILE A 46 -8.24 -10.01 3.16
N THR A 47 -8.58 -9.17 4.13
CA THR A 47 -7.63 -8.18 4.64
C THR A 47 -6.68 -8.86 5.62
N PHE A 48 -5.45 -8.34 5.77
CA PHE A 48 -4.52 -8.87 6.77
C PHE A 48 -5.10 -8.83 8.18
N GLN A 49 -5.89 -7.79 8.53
CA GLN A 49 -6.50 -7.74 9.85
C GLN A 49 -7.42 -8.94 10.11
N ASN A 50 -8.31 -9.25 9.15
CA ASN A 50 -9.24 -10.36 9.28
C ASN A 50 -8.52 -11.71 9.19
N TYR A 51 -7.50 -11.81 8.33
CA TYR A 51 -6.70 -13.02 8.20
C TYR A 51 -6.01 -13.41 9.51
N PHE A 52 -5.36 -12.46 10.19
CA PHE A 52 -4.68 -12.75 11.45
C PHE A 52 -5.64 -13.07 12.61
N ARG A 53 -6.88 -12.57 12.56
CA ARG A 53 -7.92 -12.91 13.55
C ARG A 53 -8.42 -14.35 13.46
N LEU A 54 -8.11 -15.08 12.39
CA LEU A 54 -8.47 -16.49 12.25
C LEU A 54 -7.57 -17.43 13.07
N TYR A 55 -6.40 -16.98 13.50
CA TYR A 55 -5.49 -17.79 14.29
C TYR A 55 -5.98 -17.92 15.73
N GLU A 56 -6.00 -19.14 16.27
CA GLU A 56 -6.34 -19.40 17.68
C GLU A 56 -5.37 -18.72 18.65
N LYS A 57 -4.12 -18.56 18.23
CA LYS A 57 -3.06 -17.86 18.97
C LYS A 57 -2.32 -16.91 18.04
N LEU A 58 -2.23 -15.65 18.43
CA LEU A 58 -1.52 -14.61 17.72
C LEU A 58 -0.54 -13.92 18.68
N ALA A 59 0.68 -13.65 18.21
CA ALA A 59 1.70 -12.91 18.93
C ALA A 59 2.65 -12.24 17.92
N GLY A 60 3.36 -11.20 18.34
CA GLY A 60 4.30 -10.46 17.49
C GLY A 60 5.42 -9.82 18.30
N MET A 61 6.48 -9.40 17.60
CA MET A 61 7.64 -8.72 18.18
C MET A 61 8.10 -7.59 17.25
N THR A 62 8.37 -6.42 17.82
CA THR A 62 8.97 -5.28 17.11
C THR A 62 9.57 -4.31 18.13
N GLY A 63 10.54 -3.51 17.71
CA GLY A 63 11.20 -2.49 18.55
C GLY A 63 10.40 -1.20 18.69
N THR A 64 9.30 -1.04 17.95
CA THR A 64 8.55 0.23 17.85
C THR A 64 7.04 0.07 18.07
N ALA A 65 6.57 -1.04 18.64
CA ALA A 65 5.13 -1.30 18.82
C ALA A 65 4.46 -0.41 19.87
N ASP A 66 5.23 0.27 20.71
CA ASP A 66 4.69 1.06 21.82
C ASP A 66 3.79 2.20 21.34
N THR A 67 4.13 2.82 20.20
CA THR A 67 3.32 3.90 19.61
C THR A 67 1.96 3.40 19.11
N GLU A 68 1.89 2.16 18.64
CA GLU A 68 0.69 1.54 18.05
C GLU A 68 -0.03 0.59 19.01
N ALA A 69 0.31 0.60 20.31
CA ALA A 69 -0.21 -0.34 21.30
C ALA A 69 -1.75 -0.33 21.37
N PHE A 70 -2.36 0.84 21.23
CA PHE A 70 -3.82 0.98 21.23
C PHE A 70 -4.48 0.29 20.02
N GLU A 71 -3.87 0.40 18.83
CA GLU A 71 -4.38 -0.26 17.63
C GLU A 71 -4.24 -1.78 17.74
N PHE A 72 -3.11 -2.27 18.25
CA PHE A 72 -2.91 -3.71 18.46
C PHE A 72 -3.93 -4.31 19.43
N SER A 73 -4.22 -3.62 20.54
CA SER A 73 -5.21 -4.08 21.52
C SER A 73 -6.63 -4.02 20.96
N SER A 74 -6.99 -2.94 20.27
CA SER A 74 -8.35 -2.77 19.73
C SER A 74 -8.68 -3.76 18.61
N ILE A 75 -7.77 -3.94 17.65
CA ILE A 75 -7.97 -4.74 16.43
C ILE A 75 -7.68 -6.23 16.67
N TYR A 76 -6.57 -6.55 17.35
CA TYR A 76 -6.05 -7.92 17.46
C TYR A 76 -6.14 -8.51 18.86
N LYS A 77 -6.56 -7.74 19.87
CA LYS A 77 -6.53 -8.15 21.29
C LYS A 77 -5.12 -8.55 21.75
N LEU A 78 -4.12 -7.84 21.21
CA LEU A 78 -2.73 -8.00 21.57
C LEU A 78 -2.29 -6.85 22.47
N ASP A 79 -1.78 -7.19 23.65
CA ASP A 79 -1.15 -6.21 24.53
C ASP A 79 0.31 -6.01 24.12
N THR A 80 0.74 -4.74 24.05
CA THR A 80 2.14 -4.39 23.83
C THR A 80 2.86 -4.29 25.15
N VAL A 81 3.97 -5.02 25.30
CA VAL A 81 4.83 -4.97 26.49
C VAL A 81 6.20 -4.44 26.09
N VAL A 82 6.64 -3.36 26.72
CA VAL A 82 7.99 -2.81 26.52
C VAL A 82 8.99 -3.64 27.33
N VAL A 83 9.79 -4.44 26.64
CA VAL A 83 10.86 -5.24 27.24
C VAL A 83 12.12 -4.38 27.39
N PRO A 84 12.76 -4.33 28.58
CA PRO A 84 13.97 -3.54 28.78
C PRO A 84 15.13 -4.05 27.92
N THR A 85 16.02 -3.14 27.51
CA THR A 85 17.20 -3.50 26.72
C THR A 85 18.24 -4.20 27.59
N ASN A 86 18.98 -5.15 27.00
CA ASN A 86 20.07 -5.85 27.69
C ASN A 86 21.24 -4.92 28.08
N ARG A 87 21.40 -3.78 27.39
CA ARG A 87 22.45 -2.79 27.64
C ARG A 87 21.86 -1.38 27.65
N PRO A 88 22.48 -0.43 28.38
CA PRO A 88 22.09 0.98 28.31
C PRO A 88 22.13 1.51 26.87
N MET A 89 21.10 2.25 26.48
CA MET A 89 21.01 2.88 25.16
C MET A 89 21.88 4.15 25.15
N ILE A 90 22.85 4.22 24.24
CA ILE A 90 23.83 5.32 24.14
C ILE A 90 23.71 6.11 22.83
N ARG A 91 22.66 5.85 22.04
CA ARG A 91 22.45 6.52 20.74
C ARG A 91 22.13 7.99 20.99
N LYS A 92 22.78 8.87 20.22
CA LYS A 92 22.47 10.30 20.23
C LYS A 92 21.47 10.59 19.12
N ASP A 93 20.24 10.87 19.50
CA ASP A 93 19.19 11.29 18.56
C ASP A 93 19.29 12.81 18.38
N LEU A 94 19.74 13.24 17.20
CA LEU A 94 19.83 14.65 16.84
C LEU A 94 18.46 15.14 16.33
N PRO A 95 18.10 16.42 16.55
CA PRO A 95 16.89 17.00 15.98
C PRO A 95 16.91 17.00 14.44
N ASP A 96 15.72 17.00 13.86
CA ASP A 96 15.56 17.13 12.40
C ASP A 96 16.04 18.51 11.91
N LEU A 97 16.70 18.52 10.75
CA LEU A 97 17.08 19.72 10.02
C LEU A 97 16.11 19.93 8.86
N VAL A 98 15.53 21.13 8.75
CA VAL A 98 14.54 21.47 7.73
C VAL A 98 15.12 22.49 6.76
N TYR A 99 14.96 22.23 5.46
CA TYR A 99 15.55 23.00 4.35
C TYR A 99 14.46 23.57 3.45
N MET A 100 14.77 24.67 2.77
CA MET A 100 13.85 25.30 1.82
C MET A 100 13.78 24.50 0.52
N THR A 101 14.89 23.90 0.10
CA THR A 101 14.97 23.09 -1.12
C THR A 101 15.62 21.73 -0.88
N GLU A 102 15.29 20.78 -1.76
CA GLU A 102 15.95 19.47 -1.74
C GLU A 102 17.44 19.56 -2.09
N ALA A 103 17.84 20.54 -2.91
CA ALA A 103 19.24 20.77 -3.24
C ALA A 103 20.06 21.14 -1.99
N GLU A 104 19.56 22.04 -1.15
CA GLU A 104 20.21 22.43 0.12
C GLU A 104 20.28 21.28 1.12
N LYS A 105 19.22 20.47 1.23
CA LYS A 105 19.22 19.24 2.06
C LYS A 105 20.36 18.28 1.65
N ASN A 106 20.63 18.18 0.35
CA ASN A 106 21.57 17.20 -0.20
C ASN A 106 22.99 17.75 -0.40
N SER A 107 23.20 19.08 -0.40
CA SER A 107 24.49 19.69 -0.73
C SER A 107 25.54 19.51 0.36
N GLY A 108 25.14 19.12 1.58
CA GLY A 108 26.08 18.79 2.66
C GLY A 108 26.88 19.98 3.17
N ASP A 109 26.50 21.21 2.81
CA ASP A 109 27.13 22.45 3.27
C ASP A 109 26.70 22.77 4.72
N HIS A 110 27.13 21.93 5.67
CA HIS A 110 27.09 22.18 7.12
C HIS A 110 28.33 21.64 7.82
#